data_AF-A0A6A5QLB6-F1
#
_entry.id   AF-A0A6A5QLB6-F1
#
_cell.length_a   1.000
_cell.length_b   1.000
_cell.length_c   1.000
_cell.angle_alpha   90.00
_cell.angle_beta   90.00
_cell.angle_gamma   90.00
#
_symmetry.space_group_name_H-M   'P 1'
#
loop_
_entity.id
_entity.type
_entity.pdbx_description
1 polymer ?
#
loop_
_entity_poly.entity_id
_entity_poly.type
_entity_poly.pdbx_seq_one_letter_code
_entity_poly.pdbx_strand_id
1 'polypeptide(L)'
;MPTPQPRISNVNPTKHFFHQACYRSLAQATPSCPARSCNTTLNAPELPLPKFTLSGRMQACLPQHLYPNEFTNMETKILAVDPQKLGTTTVKASGQDLIDEWEIDYVHGQDYESLKRAAQDLIHTNVPVAFPTETVYGLGADATRSSAVKAIFATKGRPADNPLIVHIHSLPQLRALLSGQREMSDGSLQAKNDSIPAIYRPLIERFWPGPLTIILPAPTNSILAPEVTAGLPTFGARMPRSILALSLLRLCGRPLAAPSANASTRPSPTAAEHVFDDLEGRIHTIIDGGPCEVGVESTVVDGLSHPPSILRPGGVTVDQLRKCPGWENVTIGYKDKQEGGADKPRAPGMKYRHYSPKAEVVLFEIGAGRPSVEELKVRNRIGIIRTKSWESALSLTTDHQGASSTKGNVGEMEQPAFASSTRNDSSRMSNLLRSVMQHQVPHAQKHTAAEGLEVWDINLGASTEDVARGLFSALRELDKKNVDVIYVEGIDDQVDDDIATAVMNRLRKAAEIRL
;
A
#
# COMPACT_ATOMS: atom_id res chain seq x y z
N MET A 1 -12.72 -71.39 -5.34
CA MET A 1 -11.38 -71.87 -5.73
C MET A 1 -10.40 -70.70 -5.63
N PRO A 2 -9.33 -70.79 -4.82
CA PRO A 2 -8.30 -69.76 -4.74
C PRO A 2 -6.87 -70.29 -5.01
N THR A 3 -6.18 -69.75 -6.03
CA THR A 3 -4.74 -69.99 -6.32
C THR A 3 -4.23 -68.95 -7.34
N PRO A 4 -2.92 -68.62 -7.40
CA PRO A 4 -1.97 -68.50 -6.29
C PRO A 4 -1.04 -67.24 -6.39
N GLN A 5 -0.27 -66.94 -5.33
CA GLN A 5 0.93 -66.08 -5.39
C GLN A 5 2.15 -66.83 -5.95
N PRO A 6 3.22 -66.11 -6.35
CA PRO A 6 4.60 -66.58 -6.21
C PRO A 6 5.52 -65.68 -5.33
N ARG A 7 6.70 -66.21 -4.98
CA ARG A 7 7.73 -65.67 -4.05
C ARG A 7 9.15 -66.16 -4.49
N ILE A 8 10.31 -65.77 -3.92
CA ILE A 8 10.64 -64.87 -2.79
C ILE A 8 12.06 -64.24 -2.96
N SER A 9 12.29 -63.03 -2.45
CA SER A 9 13.51 -62.51 -1.75
C SER A 9 13.25 -61.06 -1.28
N ASN A 10 13.86 -60.40 -0.28
CA ASN A 10 15.03 -60.55 0.62
C ASN A 10 16.41 -60.10 0.12
N VAL A 11 16.83 -58.88 0.52
CA VAL A 11 18.10 -58.63 1.26
C VAL A 11 17.89 -57.51 2.32
N ASN A 12 18.45 -57.73 3.50
CA ASN A 12 18.43 -56.94 4.77
C ASN A 12 18.54 -55.40 4.73
N PRO A 13 17.95 -54.72 5.75
CA PRO A 13 18.45 -53.45 6.29
C PRO A 13 19.46 -53.68 7.45
N THR A 14 20.62 -53.01 7.41
CA THR A 14 21.60 -53.05 8.51
C THR A 14 21.27 -52.07 9.63
N LYS A 15 21.29 -52.58 10.87
CA LYS A 15 21.20 -51.80 12.11
C LYS A 15 22.48 -50.99 12.34
N HIS A 16 22.36 -49.83 12.98
CA HIS A 16 23.37 -49.39 13.96
C HIS A 16 22.71 -48.92 15.26
N PHE A 17 23.44 -49.13 16.35
CA PHE A 17 22.94 -49.08 17.72
C PHE A 17 23.06 -47.69 18.37
N PHE A 18 22.18 -47.51 19.37
CA PHE A 18 22.34 -46.67 20.56
C PHE A 18 23.71 -46.04 20.83
N HIS A 19 23.69 -44.75 21.17
CA HIS A 19 24.49 -44.26 22.28
C HIS A 19 23.65 -43.40 23.22
N GLN A 20 23.28 -43.96 24.37
CA GLN A 20 22.91 -43.16 25.54
C GLN A 20 24.19 -42.53 26.09
N ALA A 21 24.12 -41.26 26.48
CA ALA A 21 25.09 -40.62 27.34
C ALA A 21 24.35 -39.81 28.40
N CYS A 22 24.46 -40.23 29.66
CA CYS A 22 23.98 -39.45 30.79
C CYS A 22 24.85 -38.21 30.97
N TYR A 23 24.24 -37.07 31.31
CA TYR A 23 24.89 -36.13 32.21
C TYR A 23 23.95 -35.76 33.37
N ARG A 24 24.49 -35.86 34.58
CA ARG A 24 23.77 -35.62 35.83
C ARG A 24 23.77 -34.13 36.18
N SER A 25 22.63 -33.67 36.71
CA SER A 25 22.53 -32.84 37.92
C SER A 25 23.78 -32.09 38.38
N LEU A 26 23.71 -30.75 38.36
CA LEU A 26 24.14 -29.93 39.50
C LEU A 26 23.02 -28.96 39.86
N ALA A 27 22.83 -28.74 41.16
CA ALA A 27 21.72 -28.02 41.73
C ALA A 27 22.18 -26.79 42.54
N GLN A 28 21.26 -25.86 42.74
CA GLN A 28 21.19 -24.90 43.85
C GLN A 28 22.39 -23.98 44.14
N ALA A 29 22.17 -22.67 43.97
CA ALA A 29 22.47 -21.69 45.02
C ALA A 29 21.62 -20.42 44.83
N THR A 30 20.58 -20.25 45.66
CA THR A 30 20.02 -18.92 45.96
C THR A 30 20.74 -18.36 47.19
N PRO A 31 20.64 -17.03 47.42
CA PRO A 31 20.19 -16.64 48.75
C PRO A 31 19.09 -15.57 48.73
N SER A 32 18.08 -15.80 49.56
CA SER A 32 17.26 -14.76 50.22
C SER A 32 18.14 -13.94 51.18
N CYS A 33 17.80 -12.80 51.78
CA CYS A 33 16.56 -12.06 52.08
C CYS A 33 17.02 -10.63 52.56
N PRO A 34 16.22 -9.76 53.21
CA PRO A 34 14.77 -9.57 53.23
C PRO A 34 14.37 -8.11 52.85
N ALA A 35 13.06 -7.83 52.82
CA ALA A 35 12.55 -6.46 52.78
C ALA A 35 12.72 -5.73 54.12
N ARG A 36 13.01 -4.43 54.09
CA ARG A 36 12.74 -3.49 55.19
C ARG A 36 12.20 -2.17 54.64
N SER A 37 11.05 -1.76 55.16
CA SER A 37 10.52 -0.40 55.02
C SER A 37 11.32 0.56 55.90
N CYS A 38 11.68 1.73 55.36
CA CYS A 38 12.05 2.92 56.13
C CYS A 38 11.61 4.17 55.35
N ASN A 39 10.64 4.89 55.90
CA ASN A 39 10.39 6.29 55.51
C ASN A 39 11.54 7.14 56.05
N THR A 40 12.20 7.90 55.18
CA THR A 40 12.91 9.13 55.59
C THR A 40 12.97 10.09 54.42
N THR A 41 12.25 11.20 54.55
CA THR A 41 12.47 12.44 53.81
C THR A 41 13.87 12.96 54.08
N LEU A 42 14.60 13.39 53.04
CA LEU A 42 15.72 14.33 53.16
C LEU A 42 15.95 15.06 51.83
N ASN A 43 16.04 16.39 51.88
CA ASN A 43 16.23 17.26 50.73
C ASN A 43 17.70 17.24 50.24
N ALA A 44 17.90 17.35 48.92
CA ALA A 44 19.15 17.76 48.30
C ALA A 44 18.85 18.52 46.98
N PRO A 45 19.70 19.48 46.55
CA PRO A 45 19.23 20.66 45.81
C PRO A 45 19.22 20.54 44.27
N GLU A 46 18.47 21.45 43.64
CA GLU A 46 18.42 21.66 42.20
C GLU A 46 19.79 22.12 41.64
N LEU A 47 20.18 21.54 40.49
CA LEU A 47 21.30 22.02 39.67
C LEU A 47 20.74 22.83 38.47
N PRO A 48 21.31 23.99 38.14
CA PRO A 48 20.74 24.87 37.12
C PRO A 48 20.98 24.37 35.69
N LEU A 49 19.93 24.37 34.89
CA LEU A 49 20.00 24.11 33.44
C LEU A 49 20.75 25.24 32.72
N PRO A 50 21.71 24.96 31.82
CA PRO A 50 22.40 25.99 31.05
C PRO A 50 21.50 26.57 29.96
N LYS A 51 21.38 27.91 29.94
CA LYS A 51 20.74 28.64 28.84
C LYS A 51 21.63 28.62 27.60
N PHE A 52 21.18 28.00 26.51
CA PHE A 52 21.82 28.14 25.19
C PHE A 52 21.10 29.20 24.36
N THR A 53 21.81 30.27 24.02
CA THR A 53 21.38 31.30 23.07
C THR A 53 21.51 30.81 21.64
N LEU A 54 20.43 30.84 20.87
CA LEU A 54 20.42 30.46 19.45
C LEU A 54 21.05 31.55 18.57
N SER A 55 22.26 31.29 18.09
CA SER A 55 22.89 31.99 16.96
C SER A 55 23.84 31.03 16.24
N GLY A 56 23.54 30.72 14.98
CA GLY A 56 24.35 29.81 14.16
C GLY A 56 23.52 28.70 13.50
N ARG A 57 23.67 28.56 12.18
CA ARG A 57 23.02 27.50 11.37
C ARG A 57 23.46 26.11 11.86
N MET A 58 22.53 25.31 12.41
CA MET A 58 22.74 23.87 12.55
C MET A 58 22.17 23.13 11.34
N GLN A 59 23.08 22.68 10.48
CA GLN A 59 22.82 21.63 9.51
C GLN A 59 22.64 20.32 10.31
N ALA A 60 21.46 19.69 10.25
CA ALA A 60 21.13 18.56 11.11
C ALA A 60 21.85 17.27 10.65
N CYS A 61 23.06 17.05 11.16
CA CYS A 61 23.74 15.76 11.05
C CYS A 61 23.02 14.70 11.89
N LEU A 62 22.16 13.91 11.24
CA LEU A 62 21.64 12.67 11.82
C LEU A 62 22.80 11.67 12.03
N PRO A 63 22.85 10.96 13.17
CA PRO A 63 23.95 10.03 13.45
C PRO A 63 23.92 8.82 12.52
N GLN A 64 25.01 8.59 11.79
CA GLN A 64 25.15 7.53 10.78
C GLN A 64 25.10 6.09 11.35
N HIS A 65 25.09 5.91 12.68
CA HIS A 65 25.23 4.60 13.34
C HIS A 65 23.95 3.75 13.47
N LEU A 66 22.83 4.14 12.83
CA LEU A 66 21.59 3.35 12.81
C LEU A 66 21.31 2.64 11.47
N TYR A 67 22.20 2.79 10.48
CA TYR A 67 22.10 2.07 9.21
C TYR A 67 22.94 0.79 9.29
N PRO A 68 22.38 -0.38 8.94
CA PRO A 68 23.19 -1.55 8.62
C PRO A 68 24.21 -1.22 7.52
N ASN A 69 25.40 -1.83 7.55
CA ASN A 69 26.41 -1.68 6.49
C ASN A 69 25.96 -2.25 5.11
N GLU A 70 24.72 -2.74 5.00
CA GLU A 70 24.09 -3.21 3.75
C GLU A 70 23.72 -2.06 2.79
N PHE A 71 23.69 -0.79 3.24
CA PHE A 71 23.20 0.35 2.45
C PHE A 71 24.27 1.11 1.64
N THR A 72 25.56 0.81 1.79
CA THR A 72 26.62 1.47 1.01
C THR A 72 26.77 0.85 -0.38
N ASN A 73 26.69 1.67 -1.44
CA ASN A 73 26.79 1.25 -2.85
C ASN A 73 25.62 0.39 -3.40
N MET A 74 24.39 0.55 -2.89
CA MET A 74 23.21 -0.07 -3.52
C MET A 74 22.82 0.62 -4.84
N GLU A 75 22.83 -0.14 -5.93
CA GLU A 75 22.22 0.24 -7.22
C GLU A 75 20.74 -0.21 -7.24
N THR A 76 19.82 0.70 -7.53
CA THR A 76 18.38 0.40 -7.68
C THR A 76 18.05 0.05 -9.12
N LYS A 77 17.38 -1.08 -9.35
CA LYS A 77 17.00 -1.56 -10.69
C LYS A 77 15.50 -1.62 -10.86
N ILE A 78 15.03 -1.04 -11.97
CA ILE A 78 13.66 -1.20 -12.46
C ILE A 78 13.63 -2.47 -13.33
N LEU A 79 12.78 -3.41 -12.96
CA LEU A 79 12.56 -4.67 -13.67
C LEU A 79 11.18 -4.63 -14.33
N ALA A 80 11.14 -4.36 -15.63
CA ALA A 80 9.89 -4.43 -16.40
C ALA A 80 9.34 -5.86 -16.39
N VAL A 81 8.05 -5.99 -16.12
CA VAL A 81 7.29 -7.25 -16.09
C VAL A 81 5.93 -7.01 -16.71
N ASP A 82 5.71 -7.55 -17.91
CA ASP A 82 4.41 -7.56 -18.57
C ASP A 82 3.50 -8.63 -17.92
N PRO A 83 2.40 -8.24 -17.25
CA PRO A 83 1.51 -9.20 -16.60
C PRO A 83 0.87 -10.20 -17.57
N GLN A 84 0.73 -9.86 -18.86
CA GLN A 84 0.16 -10.74 -19.88
C GLN A 84 1.12 -11.89 -20.26
N LYS A 85 2.43 -11.71 -20.05
CA LYS A 85 3.47 -12.69 -20.38
C LYS A 85 3.84 -13.62 -19.23
N LEU A 86 3.32 -13.38 -18.03
CA LEU A 86 3.66 -14.17 -16.84
C LEU A 86 3.16 -15.62 -16.92
N GLY A 87 2.02 -15.87 -17.56
CA GLY A 87 1.47 -17.21 -17.72
C GLY A 87 -0.06 -17.27 -17.69
N THR A 88 -0.60 -18.49 -17.74
CA THR A 88 -2.05 -18.73 -17.72
C THR A 88 -2.53 -18.91 -16.29
N THR A 89 -3.58 -18.17 -15.90
CA THR A 89 -4.14 -18.24 -14.55
C THR A 89 -5.37 -19.15 -14.53
N THR A 90 -5.36 -20.15 -13.65
CA THR A 90 -6.46 -21.12 -13.46
C THR A 90 -7.05 -20.92 -12.08
N VAL A 91 -8.37 -20.73 -11.97
CA VAL A 91 -9.07 -20.67 -10.67
C VAL A 91 -9.90 -21.93 -10.52
N LYS A 92 -9.62 -22.72 -9.49
CA LYS A 92 -10.45 -23.88 -9.13
C LYS A 92 -11.68 -23.38 -8.41
N ALA A 93 -12.86 -23.70 -8.94
CA ALA A 93 -14.12 -23.41 -8.28
C ALA A 93 -14.32 -24.33 -7.08
N SER A 94 -13.77 -23.94 -5.92
CA SER A 94 -14.23 -24.41 -4.60
C SER A 94 -15.72 -24.10 -4.46
N GLY A 95 -16.49 -25.06 -3.93
CA GLY A 95 -17.96 -25.00 -3.91
C GLY A 95 -18.58 -23.90 -3.03
N GLN A 96 -17.77 -23.05 -2.40
CA GLN A 96 -18.23 -21.90 -1.61
C GLN A 96 -17.40 -20.63 -1.88
N ASP A 97 -16.07 -20.72 -1.82
CA ASP A 97 -15.18 -19.55 -1.93
C ASP A 97 -14.24 -19.67 -3.15
N LEU A 98 -14.52 -18.93 -4.24
CA LEU A 98 -13.73 -18.93 -5.49
C LEU A 98 -12.26 -18.42 -5.36
N ILE A 99 -11.77 -18.17 -4.15
CA ILE A 99 -10.46 -17.58 -3.85
C ILE A 99 -9.62 -18.53 -2.97
N ASP A 100 -10.14 -19.72 -2.63
CA ASP A 100 -9.37 -20.73 -1.88
C ASP A 100 -8.17 -21.22 -2.70
N GLU A 101 -8.39 -21.58 -3.98
CA GLU A 101 -7.39 -22.15 -4.87
C GLU A 101 -7.41 -21.50 -6.25
N TRP A 102 -6.51 -20.52 -6.45
CA TRP A 102 -6.04 -20.15 -7.78
C TRP A 102 -4.62 -20.67 -7.99
N GLU A 103 -4.26 -20.91 -9.23
CA GLU A 103 -2.98 -21.38 -9.73
C GLU A 103 -2.57 -20.54 -10.94
N ILE A 104 -1.27 -20.50 -11.24
CA ILE A 104 -0.73 -19.87 -12.44
C ILE A 104 0.36 -20.75 -13.01
N ASP A 105 0.17 -21.15 -14.26
CA ASP A 105 1.13 -21.89 -15.05
C ASP A 105 2.10 -20.89 -15.68
N TYR A 106 3.22 -20.65 -14.98
CA TYR A 106 4.18 -19.63 -15.37
C TYR A 106 4.85 -19.94 -16.71
N VAL A 107 4.88 -18.94 -17.59
CA VAL A 107 5.68 -18.99 -18.81
C VAL A 107 7.09 -18.52 -18.47
N HIS A 108 8.06 -19.43 -18.59
CA HIS A 108 9.47 -19.18 -18.27
C HIS A 108 10.13 -18.27 -19.32
N GLY A 109 9.94 -16.96 -19.16
CA GLY A 109 10.58 -15.89 -19.95
C GLY A 109 11.21 -14.80 -19.07
N GLN A 110 11.62 -13.70 -19.69
CA GLN A 110 12.28 -12.59 -19.00
C GLN A 110 11.41 -11.96 -17.89
N ASP A 111 10.11 -11.81 -18.14
CA ASP A 111 9.14 -11.28 -17.17
C ASP A 111 9.05 -12.17 -15.92
N TYR A 112 9.04 -13.49 -16.11
CA TYR A 112 9.06 -14.48 -15.01
C TYR A 112 10.38 -14.45 -14.23
N GLU A 113 11.54 -14.43 -14.91
CA GLU A 113 12.83 -14.40 -14.21
C GLU A 113 13.04 -13.07 -13.45
N SER A 114 12.54 -11.95 -13.98
CA SER A 114 12.47 -10.65 -13.27
C SER A 114 11.61 -10.76 -12.00
N LEU A 115 10.42 -11.35 -12.09
CA LEU A 115 9.51 -11.53 -10.94
C LEU A 115 10.07 -12.52 -9.89
N LYS A 116 10.72 -13.59 -10.35
CA LYS A 116 11.40 -14.60 -9.53
C LYS A 116 12.61 -14.04 -8.80
N ARG A 117 13.41 -13.18 -9.44
CA ARG A 117 14.47 -12.41 -8.78
C ARG A 117 13.92 -11.57 -7.64
N ALA A 118 12.85 -10.81 -7.91
CA ALA A 118 12.18 -10.01 -6.88
C ALA A 118 11.62 -10.87 -5.73
N ALA A 119 11.09 -12.06 -6.01
CA ALA A 119 10.70 -13.02 -4.97
C ALA A 119 11.90 -13.53 -4.16
N GLN A 120 13.05 -13.80 -4.79
CA GLN A 120 14.29 -14.19 -4.09
C GLN A 120 14.81 -13.07 -3.18
N ASP A 121 14.79 -11.81 -3.63
CA ASP A 121 15.16 -10.65 -2.81
C ASP A 121 14.31 -10.60 -1.53
N LEU A 122 12.99 -10.78 -1.65
CA LEU A 122 12.04 -10.83 -0.52
C LEU A 122 12.26 -12.02 0.43
N ILE A 123 12.63 -13.19 -0.09
CA ILE A 123 12.87 -14.40 0.71
C ILE A 123 14.19 -14.30 1.47
N HIS A 124 15.27 -13.84 0.81
CA HIS A 124 16.63 -14.02 1.29
C HIS A 124 17.28 -12.77 1.89
N THR A 125 16.88 -11.57 1.47
CA THR A 125 17.47 -10.31 1.99
C THR A 125 16.61 -9.70 3.11
N ASN A 126 17.04 -8.58 3.69
CA ASN A 126 16.16 -7.71 4.49
C ASN A 126 15.62 -6.52 3.67
N VAL A 127 16.10 -6.32 2.43
CA VAL A 127 15.84 -5.12 1.64
C VAL A 127 14.44 -5.21 1.03
N PRO A 128 13.56 -4.22 1.23
CA PRO A 128 12.23 -4.25 0.66
C PRO A 128 12.24 -4.17 -0.87
N VAL A 129 11.24 -4.78 -1.51
CA VAL A 129 11.02 -4.73 -2.96
C VAL A 129 9.78 -3.90 -3.25
N ALA A 130 9.86 -3.00 -4.24
CA ALA A 130 8.70 -2.25 -4.68
C ALA A 130 7.95 -2.99 -5.82
N PHE A 131 6.63 -2.99 -5.77
CA PHE A 131 5.78 -3.67 -6.76
C PHE A 131 4.43 -2.95 -6.97
N PRO A 132 3.84 -3.00 -8.18
CA PRO A 132 2.54 -2.38 -8.46
C PRO A 132 1.38 -3.12 -7.79
N THR A 133 0.32 -2.37 -7.50
CA THR A 133 -1.03 -2.92 -7.27
C THR A 133 -2.03 -2.14 -8.14
N GLU A 134 -3.31 -2.51 -8.12
CA GLU A 134 -4.37 -1.70 -8.75
C GLU A 134 -4.52 -0.31 -8.11
N THR A 135 -4.07 -0.15 -6.86
CA THR A 135 -4.18 1.11 -6.09
C THR A 135 -2.99 2.04 -6.24
N VAL A 136 -1.86 1.66 -5.62
CA VAL A 136 -0.58 2.38 -5.60
C VAL A 136 0.55 1.33 -5.54
N TYR A 137 1.78 1.71 -5.87
CA TYR A 137 2.94 0.86 -5.68
C TYR A 137 3.18 0.60 -4.19
N GLY A 138 3.37 -0.67 -3.82
CA GLY A 138 3.66 -1.13 -2.47
C GLY A 138 5.15 -1.43 -2.27
N LEU A 139 5.67 -1.20 -1.06
CA LEU A 139 7.05 -1.52 -0.65
C LEU A 139 7.03 -2.74 0.26
N GLY A 140 7.14 -3.93 -0.33
CA GLY A 140 6.98 -5.20 0.36
C GLY A 140 8.24 -5.69 1.06
N ALA A 141 8.06 -6.32 2.23
CA ALA A 141 9.02 -7.24 2.83
C ALA A 141 8.28 -8.38 3.55
N ASP A 142 8.95 -9.51 3.82
CA ASP A 142 8.36 -10.66 4.53
C ASP A 142 7.78 -10.22 5.89
N ALA A 143 6.45 -10.30 6.03
CA ALA A 143 5.72 -9.86 7.22
C ALA A 143 6.06 -10.68 8.47
N THR A 144 6.72 -11.83 8.31
CA THR A 144 7.14 -12.73 9.40
C THR A 144 8.58 -12.46 9.89
N ARG A 145 9.30 -11.51 9.27
CA ARG A 145 10.70 -11.19 9.59
C ARG A 145 10.87 -9.77 10.12
N SER A 146 11.06 -9.60 11.42
CA SER A 146 11.23 -8.28 12.05
C SER A 146 12.35 -7.43 11.45
N SER A 147 13.46 -8.03 10.99
CA SER A 147 14.54 -7.29 10.32
C SER A 147 14.10 -6.70 8.98
N ALA A 148 13.36 -7.48 8.18
CA ALA A 148 12.84 -7.04 6.88
C ALA A 148 11.71 -6.00 7.04
N VAL A 149 10.83 -6.19 8.03
CA VAL A 149 9.80 -5.19 8.37
C VAL A 149 10.42 -3.89 8.89
N LYS A 150 11.48 -3.94 9.71
CA LYS A 150 12.24 -2.75 10.14
C LYS A 150 12.88 -2.01 8.96
N ALA A 151 13.36 -2.74 7.95
CA ALA A 151 13.90 -2.12 6.75
C ALA A 151 12.86 -1.27 5.99
N ILE A 152 11.59 -1.68 5.94
CA ILE A 152 10.49 -0.85 5.38
C ILE A 152 10.42 0.52 6.09
N PHE A 153 10.46 0.52 7.42
CA PHE A 153 10.41 1.77 8.20
C PHE A 153 11.66 2.63 7.97
N ALA A 154 12.85 2.01 7.96
CA ALA A 154 14.13 2.69 7.73
C ALA A 154 14.23 3.31 6.33
N THR A 155 14.00 2.52 5.27
CA THR A 155 14.02 2.94 3.86
C THR A 155 13.10 4.13 3.61
N LYS A 156 11.88 4.10 4.19
CA LYS A 156 10.89 5.18 4.04
C LYS A 156 11.13 6.39 4.95
N GLY A 157 11.88 6.25 6.04
CA GLY A 157 11.87 7.23 7.14
C GLY A 157 10.50 7.33 7.83
N ARG A 158 9.82 6.20 8.03
CA ARG A 158 8.44 6.13 8.57
C ARG A 158 8.46 5.90 10.09
N PRO A 159 7.59 6.57 10.88
CA PRO A 159 7.39 6.25 12.30
C PRO A 159 6.97 4.80 12.54
N ALA A 160 7.62 4.13 13.51
CA ALA A 160 7.40 2.72 13.83
C ALA A 160 6.08 2.42 14.57
N ASP A 161 5.36 3.45 15.03
CA ASP A 161 4.05 3.33 15.69
C ASP A 161 2.87 3.32 14.68
N ASN A 162 3.16 3.39 13.38
CA ASN A 162 2.16 3.43 12.31
C ASN A 162 2.09 2.05 11.59
N PRO A 163 1.05 1.23 11.82
CA PRO A 163 1.00 -0.18 11.42
C PRO A 163 1.01 -0.40 9.91
N LEU A 164 1.37 -1.61 9.47
CA LEU A 164 1.46 -1.99 8.05
C LEU A 164 0.30 -2.89 7.62
N ILE A 165 -0.03 -2.85 6.33
CA ILE A 165 -1.03 -3.76 5.72
C ILE A 165 -0.29 -5.00 5.21
N VAL A 166 -0.74 -6.17 5.68
CA VAL A 166 -0.28 -7.47 5.22
C VAL A 166 -1.02 -7.82 3.93
N HIS A 167 -0.27 -7.99 2.85
CA HIS A 167 -0.76 -8.48 1.58
C HIS A 167 -0.63 -10.01 1.53
N ILE A 168 -1.69 -10.65 1.04
CA ILE A 168 -1.85 -12.11 0.94
C ILE A 168 -2.21 -12.52 -0.49
N HIS A 169 -1.92 -13.77 -0.86
CA HIS A 169 -2.31 -14.33 -2.15
C HIS A 169 -3.45 -15.35 -2.09
N SER A 170 -3.96 -15.77 -0.92
CA SER A 170 -5.11 -16.68 -0.85
C SER A 170 -5.79 -16.67 0.52
N LEU A 171 -7.03 -17.15 0.59
CA LEU A 171 -7.75 -17.31 1.85
C LEU A 171 -7.10 -18.37 2.78
N PRO A 172 -6.59 -19.52 2.29
CA PRO A 172 -5.75 -20.41 3.09
C PRO A 172 -4.56 -19.72 3.75
N GLN A 173 -3.84 -18.82 3.05
CA GLN A 173 -2.73 -18.08 3.66
C GLN A 173 -3.23 -17.16 4.80
N LEU A 174 -4.40 -16.54 4.66
CA LEU A 174 -5.01 -15.73 5.72
C LEU A 174 -5.45 -16.58 6.92
N ARG A 175 -6.10 -17.72 6.68
CA ARG A 175 -6.57 -18.64 7.74
C ARG A 175 -5.39 -19.23 8.52
N ALA A 176 -4.26 -19.50 7.85
CA ALA A 176 -3.01 -19.88 8.51
C ALA A 176 -2.50 -18.76 9.43
N LEU A 177 -2.43 -17.51 8.94
CA LEU A 177 -2.01 -16.35 9.73
C LEU A 177 -2.88 -16.12 10.97
N LEU A 178 -4.20 -16.24 10.84
CA LEU A 178 -5.15 -16.11 11.95
C LEU A 178 -5.05 -17.26 12.97
N SER A 179 -4.53 -18.41 12.55
CA SER A 179 -4.23 -19.55 13.41
C SER A 179 -2.81 -19.50 14.01
N GLY A 180 -2.00 -18.49 13.66
CA GLY A 180 -0.59 -18.40 14.03
C GLY A 180 0.28 -19.50 13.41
N GLN A 181 -0.05 -19.94 12.19
CA GLN A 181 0.66 -20.95 11.41
C GLN A 181 1.21 -20.35 10.11
N ARG A 182 2.25 -20.97 9.53
CA ARG A 182 2.82 -20.55 8.22
C ARG A 182 1.97 -21.02 7.03
N GLU A 183 1.36 -22.18 7.15
CA GLU A 183 0.54 -22.85 6.13
C GLU A 183 -0.65 -23.53 6.81
N MET A 184 -1.74 -23.74 6.08
CA MET A 184 -2.88 -24.52 6.58
C MET A 184 -2.54 -26.01 6.51
N SER A 185 -2.77 -26.73 7.60
CA SER A 185 -2.75 -28.20 7.55
C SER A 185 -4.02 -28.72 6.87
N ASP A 186 -3.87 -29.69 5.97
CA ASP A 186 -4.92 -30.24 5.08
C ASP A 186 -6.27 -30.53 5.77
N GLY A 187 -6.25 -31.02 7.02
CA GLY A 187 -7.46 -31.31 7.81
C GLY A 187 -8.22 -30.10 8.36
N SER A 188 -7.72 -28.86 8.22
CA SER A 188 -8.27 -27.68 8.90
C SER A 188 -9.41 -26.96 8.16
N LEU A 189 -9.59 -27.22 6.86
CA LEU A 189 -10.73 -26.71 6.07
C LEU A 189 -12.09 -27.30 6.49
N GLN A 190 -12.10 -28.33 7.35
CA GLN A 190 -13.30 -28.97 7.92
C GLN A 190 -13.66 -28.44 9.32
N ALA A 191 -12.95 -27.42 9.82
CA ALA A 191 -13.29 -26.78 11.09
C ALA A 191 -14.70 -26.14 11.00
N LYS A 192 -15.57 -26.44 11.98
CA LYS A 192 -16.95 -25.90 12.05
C LYS A 192 -17.04 -24.37 12.22
N ASN A 193 -15.92 -23.69 12.40
CA ASN A 193 -15.79 -22.24 12.55
C ASN A 193 -14.62 -21.77 11.68
N ASP A 194 -14.88 -20.88 10.72
CA ASP A 194 -13.81 -20.18 10.01
C ASP A 194 -13.08 -19.24 10.99
N SER A 195 -11.76 -19.16 10.86
CA SER A 195 -10.93 -18.20 11.59
C SER A 195 -11.17 -16.75 11.16
N ILE A 196 -11.66 -16.54 9.94
CA ILE A 196 -12.06 -15.23 9.43
C ILE A 196 -13.41 -14.83 10.06
N PRO A 197 -13.50 -13.67 10.76
CA PRO A 197 -14.76 -13.22 11.37
C PRO A 197 -15.89 -13.10 10.32
N ALA A 198 -17.04 -13.71 10.59
CA ALA A 198 -18.14 -13.85 9.64
C ALA A 198 -18.65 -12.52 9.03
N ILE A 199 -18.53 -11.41 9.77
CA ILE A 199 -18.83 -10.05 9.30
C ILE A 199 -18.07 -9.67 8.03
N TYR A 200 -16.87 -10.23 7.80
CA TYR A 200 -16.07 -9.94 6.61
C TYR A 200 -16.38 -10.82 5.40
N ARG A 201 -17.09 -11.94 5.58
CA ARG A 201 -17.44 -12.86 4.48
C ARG A 201 -18.08 -12.13 3.28
N PRO A 202 -19.17 -11.34 3.42
CA PRO A 202 -19.78 -10.66 2.28
C PRO A 202 -18.93 -9.54 1.68
N LEU A 203 -17.89 -9.06 2.38
CA LEU A 203 -16.93 -8.11 1.82
C LEU A 203 -15.84 -8.82 1.01
N ILE A 204 -15.26 -9.90 1.55
CA ILE A 204 -14.27 -10.73 0.86
C ILE A 204 -14.87 -11.29 -0.43
N GLU A 205 -16.07 -11.85 -0.35
CA GLU A 205 -16.82 -12.44 -1.47
C GLU A 205 -17.13 -11.47 -2.62
N ARG A 206 -17.06 -10.15 -2.38
CA ARG A 206 -17.44 -9.11 -3.34
C ARG A 206 -16.26 -8.24 -3.79
N PHE A 207 -15.34 -7.92 -2.88
CA PHE A 207 -14.29 -6.93 -3.08
C PHE A 207 -12.88 -7.53 -3.07
N TRP A 208 -12.70 -8.82 -2.79
CA TRP A 208 -11.41 -9.48 -2.95
C TRP A 208 -11.38 -10.40 -4.19
N PRO A 209 -10.24 -10.47 -4.91
CA PRO A 209 -9.09 -9.56 -4.81
C PRO A 209 -9.48 -8.11 -5.19
N GLY A 210 -8.95 -7.11 -4.49
CA GLY A 210 -9.34 -5.71 -4.72
C GLY A 210 -8.90 -4.66 -3.69
N PRO A 211 -9.38 -3.41 -3.86
CA PRO A 211 -8.95 -2.23 -3.13
C PRO A 211 -9.60 -2.13 -1.73
N LEU A 212 -9.81 -3.26 -1.06
CA LEU A 212 -10.34 -3.34 0.30
C LEU A 212 -9.30 -3.92 1.26
N THR A 213 -9.17 -3.31 2.44
CA THR A 213 -8.38 -3.80 3.56
C THR A 213 -9.29 -4.01 4.77
N ILE A 214 -9.24 -5.19 5.36
CA ILE A 214 -10.03 -5.54 6.56
C ILE A 214 -9.13 -5.59 7.79
N ILE A 215 -9.64 -5.13 8.95
CA ILE A 215 -8.93 -5.19 10.24
C ILE A 215 -9.24 -6.51 10.95
N LEU A 216 -8.23 -7.32 11.23
CA LEU A 216 -8.37 -8.64 11.83
C LEU A 216 -7.67 -8.70 13.20
N PRO A 217 -8.16 -9.55 14.13
CA PRO A 217 -7.45 -9.80 15.38
C PRO A 217 -6.09 -10.43 15.09
N ALA A 218 -5.04 -9.94 15.75
CA ALA A 218 -3.74 -10.60 15.74
C ALA A 218 -3.77 -11.74 16.76
N PRO A 219 -3.51 -13.01 16.37
CA PRO A 219 -3.55 -14.12 17.31
C PRO A 219 -2.39 -14.06 18.30
N THR A 220 -2.58 -14.60 19.51
CA THR A 220 -1.58 -14.59 20.59
C THR A 220 -0.27 -15.29 20.19
N ASN A 221 -0.35 -16.28 19.30
CA ASN A 221 0.77 -17.00 18.69
C ASN A 221 1.09 -16.50 17.26
N SER A 222 0.86 -15.23 16.96
CA SER A 222 1.09 -14.69 15.61
C SER A 222 2.54 -14.88 15.15
N ILE A 223 2.69 -15.32 13.90
CA ILE A 223 3.98 -15.38 13.21
C ILE A 223 4.36 -14.05 12.53
N LEU A 224 3.50 -13.04 12.60
CA LEU A 224 3.80 -11.70 12.10
C LEU A 224 4.84 -11.03 13.01
N ALA A 225 5.78 -10.31 12.41
CA ALA A 225 6.72 -9.47 13.14
C ALA A 225 5.95 -8.40 13.96
N PRO A 226 6.29 -8.14 15.24
CA PRO A 226 5.58 -7.16 16.08
C PRO A 226 5.50 -5.75 15.47
N GLU A 227 6.47 -5.40 14.64
CA GLU A 227 6.54 -4.13 13.91
C GLU A 227 5.44 -3.97 12.86
N VAL A 228 4.80 -5.06 12.40
CA VAL A 228 3.64 -5.01 11.48
C VAL A 228 2.43 -4.38 12.17
N THR A 229 2.15 -4.75 13.42
CA THR A 229 0.97 -4.25 14.16
C THR A 229 1.24 -2.99 14.98
N ALA A 230 2.51 -2.54 15.07
CA ALA A 230 2.92 -1.44 15.96
C ALA A 230 2.51 -1.65 17.45
N GLY A 231 2.38 -2.92 17.86
CA GLY A 231 1.90 -3.31 19.19
C GLY A 231 0.39 -3.13 19.38
N LEU A 232 -0.40 -3.12 18.30
CA LEU A 232 -1.87 -3.24 18.36
C LEU A 232 -2.28 -4.73 18.44
N PRO A 233 -3.44 -5.05 19.05
CA PRO A 233 -4.02 -6.40 19.07
C PRO A 233 -4.66 -6.79 17.73
N THR A 234 -4.45 -6.01 16.66
CA THR A 234 -5.08 -6.16 15.35
C THR A 234 -4.08 -5.85 14.24
N PHE A 235 -4.29 -6.45 13.06
CA PHE A 235 -3.54 -6.14 11.84
C PHE A 235 -4.49 -5.89 10.66
N GLY A 236 -4.03 -5.14 9.65
CA GLY A 236 -4.77 -4.97 8.40
C GLY A 236 -4.36 -6.02 7.37
N ALA A 237 -5.32 -6.70 6.75
CA ALA A 237 -5.09 -7.66 5.67
C ALA A 237 -5.70 -7.19 4.34
N ARG A 238 -5.07 -7.56 3.22
CA ARG A 238 -5.59 -7.30 1.85
C ARG A 238 -5.12 -8.35 0.85
N MET A 239 -6.02 -8.76 -0.04
CA MET A 239 -5.67 -9.47 -1.27
C MET A 239 -5.74 -8.50 -2.47
N PRO A 240 -4.63 -8.07 -3.09
CA PRO A 240 -4.62 -7.05 -4.14
C PRO A 240 -5.14 -7.58 -5.48
N ARG A 241 -5.87 -6.75 -6.24
CA ARG A 241 -6.33 -7.07 -7.62
C ARG A 241 -5.26 -6.75 -8.66
N SER A 242 -4.11 -7.40 -8.55
CA SER A 242 -3.04 -7.34 -9.55
C SER A 242 -2.46 -8.72 -9.72
N ILE A 243 -2.52 -9.28 -10.94
CA ILE A 243 -1.98 -10.63 -11.20
C ILE A 243 -0.47 -10.68 -10.98
N LEU A 244 0.24 -9.59 -11.25
CA LEU A 244 1.66 -9.42 -10.94
C LEU A 244 1.91 -9.47 -9.42
N ALA A 245 1.17 -8.69 -8.62
CA ALA A 245 1.33 -8.69 -7.17
C ALA A 245 1.00 -10.05 -6.55
N LEU A 246 -0.10 -10.68 -6.99
CA LEU A 246 -0.52 -12.01 -6.55
C LEU A 246 0.50 -13.08 -6.95
N SER A 247 1.10 -12.99 -8.14
CA SER A 247 2.18 -13.88 -8.60
C SER A 247 3.46 -13.71 -7.79
N LEU A 248 3.85 -12.47 -7.46
CA LEU A 248 4.99 -12.19 -6.57
C LEU A 248 4.78 -12.80 -5.18
N LEU A 249 3.60 -12.57 -4.58
CA LEU A 249 3.19 -13.13 -3.29
C LEU A 249 3.18 -14.66 -3.30
N ARG A 250 2.75 -15.27 -4.40
CA ARG A 250 2.76 -16.73 -4.58
C ARG A 250 4.18 -17.28 -4.72
N LEU A 251 5.02 -16.65 -5.55
CA LEU A 251 6.41 -17.06 -5.76
C LEU A 251 7.27 -16.92 -4.50
N CYS A 252 7.02 -15.91 -3.66
CA CYS A 252 7.76 -15.77 -2.40
C CYS A 252 7.28 -16.74 -1.31
N GLY A 253 6.05 -17.27 -1.39
CA GLY A 253 5.48 -18.16 -0.39
C GLY A 253 5.36 -17.51 1.00
N ARG A 254 5.20 -16.18 1.04
CA ARG A 254 5.17 -15.37 2.26
C ARG A 254 4.08 -14.30 2.18
N PRO A 255 3.47 -13.96 3.33
CA PRO A 255 2.70 -12.72 3.44
C PRO A 255 3.66 -11.53 3.42
N LEU A 256 3.31 -10.46 2.72
CA LEU A 256 4.18 -9.28 2.60
C LEU A 256 3.58 -8.08 3.34
N ALA A 257 4.32 -7.52 4.28
CA ALA A 257 3.97 -6.22 4.85
C ALA A 257 4.32 -5.17 3.79
N ALA A 258 3.34 -4.41 3.29
CA ALA A 258 3.56 -3.45 2.20
C ALA A 258 2.73 -2.17 2.40
N PRO A 259 3.34 -1.07 2.90
CA PRO A 259 2.80 0.27 2.73
C PRO A 259 3.09 0.79 1.30
N SER A 260 2.59 1.98 0.96
CA SER A 260 2.94 2.68 -0.28
C SER A 260 4.45 2.89 -0.43
N ALA A 261 4.99 2.87 -1.66
CA ALA A 261 6.43 2.85 -1.95
C ALA A 261 7.11 4.23 -2.10
N ASN A 262 6.60 5.23 -1.41
CA ASN A 262 7.17 6.59 -1.35
C ASN A 262 8.11 6.78 -0.15
N ALA A 263 8.95 7.81 -0.17
CA ALA A 263 9.53 8.33 1.07
C ALA A 263 8.40 8.92 1.95
N SER A 264 8.57 8.94 3.27
CA SER A 264 7.56 9.48 4.19
C SER A 264 7.14 10.91 3.80
N THR A 265 5.91 11.28 4.19
CA THR A 265 5.14 12.49 3.80
C THR A 265 4.82 12.71 2.31
N ARG A 266 5.67 12.28 1.37
CA ARG A 266 5.45 12.47 -0.09
C ARG A 266 4.15 11.82 -0.62
N PRO A 267 3.60 12.27 -1.76
CA PRO A 267 2.47 11.61 -2.44
C PRO A 267 2.69 10.12 -2.67
N SER A 268 1.63 9.30 -2.66
CA SER A 268 1.79 7.86 -2.93
C SER A 268 2.24 7.62 -4.38
N PRO A 269 3.06 6.59 -4.68
CA PRO A 269 3.55 6.36 -6.03
C PRO A 269 2.56 5.51 -6.84
N THR A 270 2.20 6.00 -8.02
CA THR A 270 1.28 5.35 -8.97
C THR A 270 1.99 4.75 -10.19
N ALA A 271 3.32 4.86 -10.29
CA ALA A 271 4.16 4.36 -11.38
C ALA A 271 5.56 4.01 -10.84
N ALA A 272 6.32 3.17 -11.55
CA ALA A 272 7.65 2.73 -11.12
C ALA A 272 8.65 3.91 -10.99
N GLU A 273 8.59 4.89 -11.90
CA GLU A 273 9.40 6.12 -11.82
C GLU A 273 9.18 6.88 -10.50
N HIS A 274 7.94 6.97 -10.02
CA HIS A 274 7.60 7.63 -8.75
C HIS A 274 8.23 6.95 -7.54
N VAL A 275 8.50 5.64 -7.63
CA VAL A 275 9.24 4.89 -6.61
C VAL A 275 10.73 5.16 -6.73
N PHE A 276 11.26 5.18 -7.95
CA PHE A 276 12.66 5.47 -8.22
C PHE A 276 13.05 6.85 -7.70
N ASP A 277 12.28 7.90 -8.04
CA ASP A 277 12.46 9.28 -7.57
C ASP A 277 12.58 9.42 -6.03
N ASP A 278 11.94 8.52 -5.30
CA ASP A 278 11.81 8.57 -3.83
C ASP A 278 12.81 7.66 -3.10
N LEU A 279 13.13 6.49 -3.68
CA LEU A 279 13.81 5.37 -3.02
C LEU A 279 15.09 4.87 -3.75
N GLU A 280 15.55 5.54 -4.80
CA GLU A 280 16.85 5.27 -5.42
C GLU A 280 17.97 5.20 -4.35
N GLY A 281 18.83 4.18 -4.47
CA GLY A 281 19.92 3.90 -3.53
C GLY A 281 19.46 3.32 -2.18
N ARG A 282 18.16 3.14 -1.94
CA ARG A 282 17.60 2.60 -0.68
C ARG A 282 16.97 1.22 -0.82
N ILE A 283 16.76 0.75 -2.05
CA ILE A 283 16.24 -0.58 -2.39
C ILE A 283 16.94 -1.13 -3.64
N HIS A 284 17.03 -2.45 -3.75
CA HIS A 284 17.60 -3.11 -4.92
C HIS A 284 16.65 -3.14 -6.12
N THR A 285 15.36 -3.40 -5.87
CA THR A 285 14.45 -3.88 -6.91
C THR A 285 13.11 -3.14 -6.87
N ILE A 286 12.74 -2.58 -8.02
CA ILE A 286 11.42 -2.04 -8.33
C ILE A 286 10.88 -2.89 -9.49
N ILE A 287 9.78 -3.60 -9.31
CA ILE A 287 9.08 -4.22 -10.43
C ILE A 287 8.23 -3.14 -11.10
N ASP A 288 8.35 -2.98 -12.42
CA ASP A 288 7.50 -2.11 -13.22
C ASP A 288 6.47 -2.93 -14.00
N GLY A 289 5.21 -2.74 -13.65
CA GLY A 289 4.05 -3.29 -14.37
C GLY A 289 3.16 -2.21 -14.97
N GLY A 290 3.70 -1.00 -15.17
CA GLY A 290 2.97 0.18 -15.63
C GLY A 290 2.23 0.94 -14.52
N PRO A 291 1.46 1.98 -14.88
CA PRO A 291 0.72 2.81 -13.92
C PRO A 291 -0.47 2.10 -13.25
N CYS A 292 -0.81 2.51 -12.03
CA CYS A 292 -1.93 1.97 -11.26
C CYS A 292 -3.31 2.40 -11.83
N GLU A 293 -4.30 1.51 -11.71
CA GLU A 293 -5.66 1.69 -12.26
C GLU A 293 -6.52 2.69 -11.47
N VAL A 294 -6.41 2.68 -10.13
CA VAL A 294 -7.28 3.43 -9.20
C VAL A 294 -6.62 4.71 -8.67
N GLY A 295 -5.29 4.74 -8.54
CA GLY A 295 -4.50 5.89 -8.09
C GLY A 295 -4.59 6.26 -6.60
N VAL A 296 -5.70 5.97 -5.92
CA VAL A 296 -5.84 6.11 -4.45
C VAL A 296 -5.67 4.77 -3.73
N GLU A 297 -5.32 4.78 -2.44
CA GLU A 297 -5.13 3.54 -1.67
C GLU A 297 -6.44 2.79 -1.38
N SER A 298 -6.31 1.56 -0.86
CA SER A 298 -7.46 0.75 -0.43
C SER A 298 -8.31 1.42 0.65
N THR A 299 -9.62 1.21 0.59
CA THR A 299 -10.52 1.49 1.70
C THR A 299 -10.16 0.57 2.86
N VAL A 300 -10.03 1.11 4.07
CA VAL A 300 -9.73 0.31 5.28
C VAL A 300 -10.97 0.26 6.15
N VAL A 301 -11.43 -0.95 6.48
CA VAL A 301 -12.66 -1.18 7.25
C VAL A 301 -12.42 -2.03 8.49
N ASP A 302 -13.14 -1.70 9.55
CA ASP A 302 -13.15 -2.38 10.83
C ASP A 302 -14.56 -2.88 11.15
N GLY A 303 -14.78 -4.18 10.97
CA GLY A 303 -15.96 -4.93 11.40
C GLY A 303 -15.78 -5.60 12.76
N LEU A 304 -14.68 -5.34 13.48
CA LEU A 304 -14.53 -5.76 14.88
C LEU A 304 -15.21 -4.77 15.84
N SER A 305 -15.48 -3.54 15.39
CA SER A 305 -16.35 -2.58 16.07
C SER A 305 -17.83 -2.84 15.77
N HIS A 306 -18.70 -2.43 16.69
CA HIS A 306 -20.14 -2.40 16.49
C HIS A 306 -20.68 -0.98 16.77
N PRO A 307 -21.30 -0.29 15.78
CA PRO A 307 -21.38 -0.68 14.37
C PRO A 307 -19.99 -0.78 13.69
N PRO A 308 -19.89 -1.48 12.54
CA PRO A 308 -18.67 -1.45 11.72
C PRO A 308 -18.29 -0.02 11.32
N SER A 309 -17.01 0.20 11.02
CA SER A 309 -16.49 1.54 10.69
C SER A 309 -15.49 1.55 9.52
N ILE A 310 -15.52 2.62 8.73
CA ILE A 310 -14.48 2.93 7.74
C ILE A 310 -13.39 3.74 8.43
N LEU A 311 -12.16 3.21 8.47
CA LEU A 311 -10.99 3.87 9.04
C LEU A 311 -10.21 4.71 8.02
N ARG A 312 -10.36 4.42 6.72
CA ARG A 312 -9.77 5.19 5.62
C ARG A 312 -10.63 5.06 4.34
N PRO A 313 -11.02 6.16 3.66
CA PRO A 313 -11.68 6.10 2.36
C PRO A 313 -10.67 5.77 1.24
N GLY A 314 -11.14 5.10 0.20
CA GLY A 314 -10.34 4.56 -0.90
C GLY A 314 -11.21 3.92 -1.99
N GLY A 315 -10.65 2.98 -2.76
CA GLY A 315 -11.31 2.39 -3.94
C GLY A 315 -12.55 1.49 -3.72
N VAL A 316 -13.12 1.42 -2.52
CA VAL A 316 -14.44 0.80 -2.24
C VAL A 316 -15.31 1.80 -1.48
N THR A 317 -16.53 2.02 -1.97
CA THR A 317 -17.41 3.11 -1.53
C THR A 317 -18.24 2.74 -0.30
N VAL A 318 -18.70 3.71 0.52
CA VAL A 318 -19.58 3.45 1.68
C VAL A 318 -20.86 2.79 1.22
N ASP A 319 -21.39 3.19 0.08
CA ASP A 319 -22.61 2.63 -0.48
C ASP A 319 -22.42 1.24 -1.06
N GLN A 320 -21.24 0.92 -1.58
CA GLN A 320 -20.88 -0.46 -1.92
C GLN A 320 -20.82 -1.33 -0.66
N LEU A 321 -20.27 -0.83 0.44
CA LEU A 321 -20.22 -1.52 1.74
C LEU A 321 -21.62 -1.69 2.36
N ARG A 322 -22.46 -0.66 2.40
CA ARG A 322 -23.85 -0.71 2.93
C ARG A 322 -24.75 -1.71 2.21
N LYS A 323 -24.43 -2.04 0.95
CA LYS A 323 -25.10 -3.08 0.15
C LYS A 323 -24.65 -4.51 0.51
N CYS A 324 -23.76 -4.70 1.49
CA CYS A 324 -23.34 -6.01 1.98
C CYS A 324 -23.99 -6.34 3.34
N PRO A 325 -24.45 -7.59 3.56
CA PRO A 325 -25.04 -8.02 4.83
C PRO A 325 -24.17 -7.72 6.06
N GLY A 326 -24.75 -7.10 7.08
CA GLY A 326 -24.10 -6.71 8.32
C GLY A 326 -23.33 -5.36 8.26
N TRP A 327 -23.24 -4.74 7.09
CA TRP A 327 -22.56 -3.46 6.85
C TRP A 327 -23.51 -2.30 6.55
N GLU A 328 -24.82 -2.52 6.64
CA GLU A 328 -25.88 -1.54 6.32
C GLU A 328 -25.73 -0.27 7.16
N ASN A 329 -25.30 -0.42 8.41
CA ASN A 329 -25.10 0.66 9.38
C ASN A 329 -23.62 1.08 9.53
N VAL A 330 -22.77 0.84 8.52
CA VAL A 330 -21.34 1.20 8.59
C VAL A 330 -21.16 2.71 8.81
N THR A 331 -20.28 3.05 9.76
CA THR A 331 -19.99 4.42 10.18
C THR A 331 -18.70 4.96 9.58
N ILE A 332 -18.58 6.29 9.50
CA ILE A 332 -17.35 6.96 9.08
C ILE A 332 -16.48 7.21 10.31
N GLY A 333 -15.45 6.38 10.50
CA GLY A 333 -14.50 6.45 11.62
C GLY A 333 -13.26 7.32 11.35
N TYR A 334 -13.20 8.00 10.20
CA TYR A 334 -12.10 8.89 9.80
C TYR A 334 -12.46 10.39 9.91
N LYS A 335 -13.70 10.72 10.27
CA LYS A 335 -14.08 12.08 10.71
C LYS A 335 -13.72 12.20 12.20
N ASP A 336 -13.21 13.36 12.61
CA ASP A 336 -13.00 13.79 14.00
C ASP A 336 -11.90 13.13 14.87
N LYS A 337 -10.84 12.54 14.28
CA LYS A 337 -9.53 12.41 14.97
C LYS A 337 -8.48 13.32 14.34
N GLN A 338 -8.26 14.46 14.97
CA GLN A 338 -7.28 15.47 14.56
C GLN A 338 -5.84 14.93 14.57
N GLU A 339 -5.00 15.50 13.69
CA GLU A 339 -3.55 15.37 13.78
C GLU A 339 -3.07 15.80 15.17
N GLY A 340 -2.24 14.98 15.82
CA GLY A 340 -1.74 15.25 17.19
C GLY A 340 -2.44 14.51 18.33
N GLY A 341 -3.49 13.72 18.07
CA GLY A 341 -4.06 12.83 19.09
C GLY A 341 -3.04 11.86 19.71
N ALA A 342 -3.09 11.68 21.04
CA ALA A 342 -2.17 10.79 21.76
C ALA A 342 -2.33 9.31 21.40
N ASP A 343 -3.51 8.90 20.93
CA ASP A 343 -3.81 7.53 20.50
C ASP A 343 -2.86 7.01 19.41
N LYS A 344 -2.62 5.70 19.41
CA LYS A 344 -1.98 5.00 18.29
C LYS A 344 -2.94 4.90 17.09
N PRO A 345 -2.47 5.12 15.85
CA PRO A 345 -3.32 4.99 14.66
C PRO A 345 -3.73 3.53 14.44
N ARG A 346 -5.04 3.26 14.37
CA ARG A 346 -5.58 1.90 14.13
C ARG A 346 -5.32 1.39 12.71
N ALA A 347 -5.11 2.31 11.76
CA ALA A 347 -4.85 2.03 10.36
C ALA A 347 -3.84 3.06 9.77
N PRO A 348 -3.15 2.74 8.66
CA PRO A 348 -2.27 3.69 7.99
C PRO A 348 -3.06 4.89 7.44
N GLY A 349 -2.49 6.10 7.53
CA GLY A 349 -3.07 7.31 6.94
C GLY A 349 -3.97 8.14 7.88
N MET A 350 -4.00 7.81 9.18
CA MET A 350 -4.87 8.46 10.17
C MET A 350 -4.25 9.61 10.98
N LYS A 351 -2.93 9.60 11.26
CA LYS A 351 -2.32 10.46 12.32
C LYS A 351 -1.34 11.52 11.83
N TYR A 352 -0.66 11.29 10.71
CA TYR A 352 0.42 12.14 10.22
C TYR A 352 -0.01 12.87 8.95
N ARG A 353 0.62 14.02 8.71
CA ARG A 353 0.53 14.69 7.41
C ARG A 353 1.10 13.77 6.34
N HIS A 354 0.23 13.41 5.40
CA HIS A 354 0.51 12.52 4.28
C HIS A 354 0.12 13.24 3.00
N TYR A 355 0.81 12.91 1.91
CA TYR A 355 0.50 13.35 0.54
C TYR A 355 0.89 14.78 0.18
N SER A 356 1.62 15.49 1.05
CA SER A 356 2.12 16.82 0.74
C SER A 356 3.30 16.75 -0.24
N PRO A 357 3.25 17.47 -1.39
CA PRO A 357 4.43 17.76 -2.20
C PRO A 357 5.37 18.72 -1.45
N LYS A 358 6.47 19.14 -2.09
CA LYS A 358 7.38 20.17 -1.59
C LYS A 358 6.81 21.58 -1.76
N ALA A 359 6.04 21.78 -2.83
CA ALA A 359 5.32 23.03 -3.10
C ALA A 359 4.14 23.20 -2.13
N GLU A 360 3.80 24.45 -1.83
CA GLU A 360 2.59 24.80 -1.08
C GLU A 360 1.34 24.42 -1.89
N VAL A 361 0.36 23.75 -1.29
CA VAL A 361 -0.88 23.34 -1.96
C VAL A 361 -2.05 24.17 -1.44
N VAL A 362 -2.71 24.86 -2.36
CA VAL A 362 -3.94 25.64 -2.13
C VAL A 362 -5.10 24.91 -2.78
N LEU A 363 -5.99 24.36 -1.96
CA LEU A 363 -7.22 23.71 -2.40
C LEU A 363 -8.37 24.72 -2.44
N PHE A 364 -9.01 24.85 -3.59
CA PHE A 364 -10.31 25.53 -3.72
C PHE A 364 -11.39 24.46 -3.58
N GLU A 365 -12.19 24.51 -2.51
CA GLU A 365 -13.35 23.64 -2.34
C GLU A 365 -14.44 23.99 -3.37
N ILE A 366 -15.41 23.09 -3.54
CA ILE A 366 -16.48 23.32 -4.52
C ILE A 366 -17.27 24.60 -4.23
N GLY A 367 -17.36 25.49 -5.23
CA GLY A 367 -18.02 26.78 -5.11
C GLY A 367 -17.13 27.94 -4.63
N ALA A 368 -15.89 27.70 -4.22
CA ALA A 368 -14.94 28.75 -3.81
C ALA A 368 -14.47 29.65 -4.98
N GLY A 369 -14.72 29.25 -6.23
CA GLY A 369 -14.38 30.00 -7.43
C GLY A 369 -13.05 29.54 -8.05
N ARG A 370 -12.19 30.51 -8.39
CA ARG A 370 -10.84 30.29 -8.95
C ARG A 370 -9.88 31.38 -8.44
N PRO A 371 -8.56 31.13 -8.41
CA PRO A 371 -7.58 32.16 -8.05
C PRO A 371 -7.71 33.43 -8.90
N SER A 372 -7.51 34.59 -8.29
CA SER A 372 -7.43 35.86 -9.01
C SER A 372 -6.08 36.01 -9.72
N VAL A 373 -5.99 36.83 -10.77
CA VAL A 373 -4.73 37.07 -11.50
C VAL A 373 -3.67 37.68 -10.58
N GLU A 374 -4.09 38.50 -9.62
CA GLU A 374 -3.25 39.11 -8.60
C GLU A 374 -2.67 38.06 -7.65
N GLU A 375 -3.46 37.07 -7.22
CA GLU A 375 -3.02 35.95 -6.39
C GLU A 375 -1.99 35.07 -7.12
N LEU A 376 -2.23 34.77 -8.40
CA LEU A 376 -1.31 34.00 -9.24
C LEU A 376 0.06 34.70 -9.42
N LYS A 377 0.07 36.04 -9.45
CA LYS A 377 1.28 36.87 -9.59
C LYS A 377 2.13 37.01 -8.33
N VAL A 378 1.69 36.48 -7.17
CA VAL A 378 2.48 36.52 -5.92
C VAL A 378 3.71 35.59 -5.99
N ARG A 379 3.71 34.60 -6.89
CA ARG A 379 4.77 33.61 -7.08
C ARG A 379 5.29 33.64 -8.52
N ASN A 380 6.49 33.11 -8.76
CA ASN A 380 7.11 33.13 -10.10
C ASN A 380 6.88 31.83 -10.87
N ARG A 381 6.70 30.71 -10.16
CA ARG A 381 6.46 29.37 -10.73
C ARG A 381 5.22 28.79 -10.08
N ILE A 382 4.12 28.67 -10.81
CA ILE A 382 2.87 28.13 -10.29
C ILE A 382 2.52 26.80 -10.97
N GLY A 383 1.96 25.88 -10.20
CA GLY A 383 1.28 24.69 -10.69
C GLY A 383 -0.24 24.88 -10.63
N ILE A 384 -0.95 24.35 -11.61
CA ILE A 384 -2.41 24.35 -11.64
C ILE A 384 -2.88 22.92 -11.93
N ILE A 385 -3.67 22.34 -11.03
CA ILE A 385 -4.35 21.06 -11.23
C ILE A 385 -5.84 21.36 -11.44
N ARG A 386 -6.32 21.09 -12.65
CA ARG A 386 -7.71 21.30 -13.07
C ARG A 386 -8.44 19.98 -13.22
N THR A 387 -9.74 20.01 -12.98
CA THR A 387 -10.62 18.83 -13.04
C THR A 387 -11.78 19.06 -14.00
N LYS A 388 -12.61 20.09 -13.79
CA LYS A 388 -13.91 20.17 -14.49
C LYS A 388 -14.33 21.55 -14.98
N SER A 389 -14.19 22.60 -14.15
CA SER A 389 -14.69 23.95 -14.44
C SER A 389 -13.59 24.96 -14.75
N TRP A 390 -12.35 24.71 -14.31
CA TRP A 390 -11.24 25.63 -14.56
C TRP A 390 -10.74 25.53 -16.02
N GLU A 391 -10.69 26.67 -16.70
CA GLU A 391 -10.08 26.81 -18.03
C GLU A 391 -8.55 26.66 -18.00
N SER A 392 -7.96 26.30 -19.14
CA SER A 392 -6.49 26.14 -19.28
C SER A 392 -5.74 27.40 -18.88
N ALA A 393 -4.69 27.24 -18.07
CA ALA A 393 -3.91 28.31 -17.47
C ALA A 393 -4.75 29.40 -16.77
N LEU A 394 -5.95 29.05 -16.30
CA LEU A 394 -6.94 29.97 -15.71
C LEU A 394 -7.25 31.20 -16.59
N SER A 395 -7.26 31.01 -17.92
CA SER A 395 -7.50 32.08 -18.91
C SER A 395 -6.45 33.19 -18.92
N LEU A 396 -5.25 32.98 -18.34
CA LEU A 396 -4.15 33.93 -18.44
C LEU A 396 -3.75 34.15 -19.91
N THR A 397 -3.41 35.39 -20.27
CA THR A 397 -2.89 35.71 -21.61
C THR A 397 -1.48 35.16 -21.77
N THR A 398 -1.32 34.09 -22.54
CA THR A 398 -0.05 33.38 -22.73
C THR A 398 0.54 33.63 -24.12
N ASP A 399 1.84 33.95 -24.18
CA ASP A 399 2.57 33.98 -25.45
C ASP A 399 2.86 32.55 -25.91
N HIS A 400 2.09 32.06 -26.88
CA HIS A 400 2.26 30.72 -27.44
C HIS A 400 3.53 30.60 -28.30
N GLN A 401 4.66 30.23 -27.69
CA GLN A 401 5.82 29.72 -28.43
C GLN A 401 5.64 28.24 -28.82
N GLY A 402 4.97 28.05 -29.97
CA GLY A 402 5.11 26.95 -30.93
C GLY A 402 5.39 25.52 -30.43
N ALA A 403 4.35 24.68 -30.46
CA ALA A 403 4.47 23.27 -30.82
C ALA A 403 3.63 23.02 -32.09
N SER A 404 4.25 22.49 -33.15
CA SER A 404 3.62 22.38 -34.47
C SER A 404 2.49 21.35 -34.48
N SER A 405 1.29 21.77 -34.89
CA SER A 405 0.12 20.91 -35.04
C SER A 405 0.23 20.04 -36.30
N THR A 406 0.89 18.89 -36.20
CA THR A 406 0.82 17.87 -37.25
C THR A 406 -0.56 17.23 -37.22
N LYS A 407 -1.42 17.53 -38.20
CA LYS A 407 -2.72 16.86 -38.37
C LYS A 407 -2.52 15.39 -38.76
N GLY A 408 -2.40 14.51 -37.76
CA GLY A 408 -2.57 13.08 -37.95
C GLY A 408 -4.05 12.73 -38.02
N ASN A 409 -4.49 12.10 -39.11
CA ASN A 409 -5.84 11.51 -39.16
C ASN A 409 -5.95 10.42 -38.09
N VAL A 410 -6.82 10.63 -37.10
CA VAL A 410 -7.29 9.54 -36.25
C VAL A 410 -8.37 8.79 -37.04
N GLY A 411 -8.02 7.62 -37.56
CA GLY A 411 -9.01 6.72 -38.12
C GLY A 411 -9.92 6.19 -37.01
N GLU A 412 -11.22 6.14 -37.26
CA GLU A 412 -12.18 5.50 -36.37
C GLU A 412 -11.79 4.02 -36.20
N MET A 413 -11.42 3.64 -34.98
CA MET A 413 -11.14 2.25 -34.64
C MET A 413 -12.40 1.64 -34.05
N GLU A 414 -13.07 0.78 -34.83
CA GLU A 414 -14.32 0.14 -34.44
C GLU A 414 -14.18 -0.61 -33.11
N GLN A 415 -15.14 -0.44 -32.21
CA GLN A 415 -15.22 -1.25 -31.00
C GLN A 415 -15.60 -2.69 -31.40
N PRO A 416 -14.86 -3.73 -30.97
CA PRO A 416 -15.26 -5.11 -31.23
C PRO A 416 -16.51 -5.45 -30.41
N ALA A 417 -17.67 -5.52 -31.09
CA ALA A 417 -18.93 -5.92 -30.49
C ALA A 417 -18.87 -7.39 -30.03
N PHE A 418 -18.66 -7.63 -28.73
CA PHE A 418 -18.72 -8.97 -28.17
C PHE A 418 -20.18 -9.38 -27.92
N ALA A 419 -20.66 -10.36 -28.69
CA ALA A 419 -22.04 -10.81 -28.66
C ALA A 419 -22.41 -11.41 -27.29
N SER A 420 -23.52 -10.98 -26.71
CA SER A 420 -24.06 -11.57 -25.49
C SER A 420 -24.52 -13.00 -25.74
N SER A 421 -24.00 -13.96 -24.98
CA SER A 421 -24.66 -15.24 -24.77
C SER A 421 -24.65 -15.59 -23.28
N THR A 422 -25.81 -16.00 -22.78
CA THR A 422 -26.12 -16.15 -21.36
C THR A 422 -25.48 -17.39 -20.73
N ARG A 423 -24.74 -17.19 -19.64
CA ARG A 423 -24.56 -18.15 -18.51
C ARG A 423 -24.08 -17.40 -17.26
N ASN A 424 -24.53 -17.84 -16.09
CA ASN A 424 -24.66 -16.99 -14.90
C ASN A 424 -23.48 -17.14 -13.91
N ASP A 425 -22.25 -16.98 -14.40
CA ASP A 425 -20.98 -17.31 -13.70
C ASP A 425 -20.10 -16.05 -13.40
N SER A 426 -20.74 -14.92 -13.08
CA SER A 426 -20.49 -13.67 -13.83
C SER A 426 -19.96 -12.43 -13.05
N SER A 427 -19.08 -12.58 -12.03
CA SER A 427 -18.47 -11.37 -11.41
C SER A 427 -17.06 -11.51 -10.80
N ARG A 428 -16.72 -12.65 -10.19
CA ARG A 428 -15.46 -12.80 -9.43
C ARG A 428 -14.24 -13.01 -10.33
N MET A 429 -14.34 -13.88 -11.35
CA MET A 429 -13.28 -14.08 -12.35
C MET A 429 -12.95 -12.79 -13.12
N SER A 430 -13.99 -12.00 -13.45
CA SER A 430 -13.80 -10.69 -14.11
C SER A 430 -13.08 -9.65 -13.27
N ASN A 431 -12.99 -9.80 -11.94
CA ASN A 431 -12.14 -8.93 -11.12
C ASN A 431 -10.67 -9.34 -11.26
N LEU A 432 -10.35 -10.63 -11.20
CA LEU A 432 -8.98 -11.14 -11.37
C LEU A 432 -8.39 -10.76 -12.74
N LEU A 433 -9.21 -10.87 -13.80
CA LEU A 433 -8.79 -10.63 -15.19
C LEU A 433 -8.82 -9.15 -15.63
N ARG A 434 -9.35 -8.21 -14.83
CA ARG A 434 -9.42 -6.77 -15.19
C ARG A 434 -8.07 -6.03 -15.14
N SER A 435 -7.00 -6.71 -14.71
CA SER A 435 -5.67 -6.15 -14.37
C SER A 435 -4.83 -5.59 -15.55
N VAL A 436 -5.42 -5.21 -16.69
CA VAL A 436 -4.69 -5.07 -17.99
C VAL A 436 -4.97 -3.76 -18.75
N MET A 437 -5.61 -2.76 -18.14
CA MET A 437 -5.78 -1.45 -18.78
C MET A 437 -4.57 -0.54 -18.52
N GLN A 438 -3.73 -0.35 -19.53
CA GLN A 438 -2.63 0.63 -19.51
C GLN A 438 -3.20 2.05 -19.59
N HIS A 439 -2.86 2.89 -18.62
CA HIS A 439 -3.23 4.31 -18.57
C HIS A 439 -1.97 5.18 -18.70
N GLN A 440 -2.11 6.37 -19.29
CA GLN A 440 -1.00 7.32 -19.38
C GLN A 440 -0.85 8.11 -18.08
N VAL A 441 0.39 8.44 -17.72
CA VAL A 441 0.69 9.38 -16.64
C VAL A 441 0.34 10.80 -17.14
N PRO A 442 -0.37 11.64 -16.37
CA PRO A 442 -0.62 13.02 -16.77
C PRO A 442 0.69 13.80 -16.96
N HIS A 443 0.66 14.78 -17.87
CA HIS A 443 1.81 15.61 -18.21
C HIS A 443 1.46 17.11 -18.18
N ALA A 444 2.34 17.90 -17.57
CA ALA A 444 2.17 19.33 -17.34
C ALA A 444 2.52 20.14 -18.59
N GLN A 445 1.55 20.91 -19.06
CA GLN A 445 1.74 21.89 -20.12
C GLN A 445 2.37 23.15 -19.53
N LYS A 446 3.51 23.58 -20.09
CA LYS A 446 4.14 24.84 -19.69
C LYS A 446 3.53 25.99 -20.47
N HIS A 447 3.06 26.99 -19.75
CA HIS A 447 2.67 28.29 -20.29
C HIS A 447 3.57 29.38 -19.69
N THR A 448 3.87 30.40 -20.48
CA THR A 448 4.51 31.62 -20.01
C THR A 448 3.50 32.74 -20.15
N ALA A 449 3.14 33.36 -19.03
CA ALA A 449 2.25 34.52 -19.01
C ALA A 449 3.07 35.83 -18.97
N ALA A 450 2.38 36.96 -19.17
CA ALA A 450 2.99 38.28 -19.05
C ALA A 450 3.73 38.46 -17.71
N GLU A 451 4.78 39.29 -17.71
CA GLU A 451 5.68 39.55 -16.57
C GLU A 451 6.58 38.38 -16.15
N GLY A 452 6.62 37.28 -16.91
CA GLY A 452 7.60 36.19 -16.71
C GLY A 452 7.15 35.07 -15.77
N LEU A 453 5.86 35.04 -15.43
CA LEU A 453 5.22 33.97 -14.66
C LEU A 453 5.26 32.64 -15.44
N GLU A 454 5.89 31.62 -14.86
CA GLU A 454 5.85 30.25 -15.38
C GLU A 454 4.65 29.49 -14.79
N VAL A 455 3.76 29.02 -15.66
CA VAL A 455 2.58 28.26 -15.29
C VAL A 455 2.72 26.83 -15.78
N TRP A 456 2.49 25.85 -14.90
CA TRP A 456 2.50 24.43 -15.22
C TRP A 456 1.09 23.87 -15.01
N ASP A 457 0.35 23.68 -16.11
CA ASP A 457 -1.05 23.28 -16.12
C ASP A 457 -1.19 21.76 -16.33
N ILE A 458 -1.95 21.10 -15.46
CA ILE A 458 -2.34 19.69 -15.59
C ILE A 458 -3.86 19.60 -15.55
N ASN A 459 -4.44 19.03 -16.62
CA ASN A 459 -5.84 18.63 -16.64
C ASN A 459 -5.94 17.16 -16.25
N LEU A 460 -6.65 16.87 -15.15
CA LEU A 460 -6.92 15.50 -14.70
C LEU A 460 -8.16 14.87 -15.34
N GLY A 461 -8.98 15.65 -16.05
CA GLY A 461 -10.23 15.19 -16.65
C GLY A 461 -11.43 15.32 -15.70
N ALA A 462 -12.62 15.22 -16.31
CA ALA A 462 -13.89 15.59 -15.67
C ALA A 462 -14.60 14.44 -14.91
N SER A 463 -14.05 13.22 -14.95
CA SER A 463 -14.55 12.08 -14.17
C SER A 463 -13.78 11.93 -12.86
N THR A 464 -14.46 11.48 -11.80
CA THR A 464 -13.84 11.26 -10.49
C THR A 464 -12.73 10.20 -10.57
N GLU A 465 -12.90 9.17 -11.39
CA GLU A 465 -11.94 8.11 -11.59
C GLU A 465 -10.65 8.61 -12.26
N ASP A 466 -10.73 9.52 -13.22
CA ASP A 466 -9.55 10.11 -13.86
C ASP A 466 -8.79 11.02 -12.89
N VAL A 467 -9.52 11.82 -12.09
CA VAL A 467 -8.94 12.63 -11.01
C VAL A 467 -8.25 11.73 -9.97
N ALA A 468 -8.89 10.65 -9.51
CA ALA A 468 -8.31 9.71 -8.56
C ALA A 468 -7.03 9.04 -9.10
N ARG A 469 -7.03 8.65 -10.37
CA ARG A 469 -5.89 8.01 -11.05
C ARG A 469 -4.72 8.96 -11.23
N GLY A 470 -4.99 10.20 -11.63
CA GLY A 470 -3.97 11.19 -11.97
C GLY A 470 -3.47 12.04 -10.80
N LEU A 471 -4.22 12.17 -9.69
CA LEU A 471 -3.93 13.10 -8.59
C LEU A 471 -2.48 13.04 -8.09
N PHE A 472 -2.01 11.88 -7.64
CA PHE A 472 -0.65 11.79 -7.08
C PHE A 472 0.43 11.96 -8.15
N SER A 473 0.16 11.55 -9.40
CA SER A 473 1.05 11.77 -10.53
C SER A 473 1.21 13.25 -10.82
N ALA A 474 0.11 14.02 -10.84
CA ALA A 474 0.11 15.45 -11.07
C ALA A 474 0.84 16.23 -9.94
N LEU A 475 0.56 15.89 -8.68
CA LEU A 475 1.28 16.46 -7.53
C LEU A 475 2.79 16.18 -7.63
N ARG A 476 3.19 14.97 -8.04
CA ARG A 476 4.60 14.58 -8.23
C ARG A 476 5.26 15.27 -9.41
N GLU A 477 4.54 15.46 -10.52
CA GLU A 477 5.09 16.15 -11.68
C GLU A 477 5.35 17.62 -11.38
N LEU A 478 4.41 18.33 -10.76
CA LEU A 478 4.61 19.72 -10.36
C LEU A 478 5.78 19.87 -9.37
N ASP A 479 5.96 18.88 -8.49
CA ASP A 479 7.15 18.72 -7.64
C ASP A 479 8.46 18.60 -8.46
N LYS A 480 8.46 17.81 -9.55
CA LYS A 480 9.58 17.69 -10.51
C LYS A 480 9.82 19.01 -11.27
N LYS A 481 8.78 19.79 -11.56
CA LYS A 481 8.91 21.13 -12.17
C LYS A 481 9.37 22.21 -11.18
N ASN A 482 9.48 21.90 -9.89
CA ASN A 482 9.89 22.83 -8.84
C ASN A 482 9.06 24.14 -8.88
N VAL A 483 7.73 24.01 -8.80
CA VAL A 483 6.82 25.15 -8.63
C VAL A 483 6.83 25.62 -7.17
N ASP A 484 6.53 26.89 -6.95
CA ASP A 484 6.49 27.52 -5.61
C ASP A 484 5.18 27.16 -4.87
N VAL A 485 4.08 27.06 -5.63
CA VAL A 485 2.71 26.79 -5.16
C VAL A 485 1.94 25.97 -6.20
N ILE A 486 1.00 25.16 -5.76
CA ILE A 486 0.08 24.37 -6.58
C ILE A 486 -1.35 24.77 -6.20
N TYR A 487 -2.08 25.33 -7.16
CA TYR A 487 -3.51 25.59 -7.05
C TYR A 487 -4.29 24.37 -7.54
N VAL A 488 -5.23 23.87 -6.75
CA VAL A 488 -6.02 22.67 -7.09
C VAL A 488 -7.51 22.99 -7.09
N GLU A 489 -8.16 22.65 -8.20
CA GLU A 489 -9.61 22.61 -8.33
C GLU A 489 -10.18 21.40 -7.57
N GLY A 490 -10.89 21.64 -6.46
CA GLY A 490 -11.63 20.61 -5.75
C GLY A 490 -12.81 20.05 -6.56
N ILE A 491 -13.25 18.85 -6.19
CA ILE A 491 -14.40 18.17 -6.80
C ILE A 491 -15.52 17.99 -5.77
N ASP A 492 -16.74 17.77 -6.27
CA ASP A 492 -17.91 17.51 -5.44
C ASP A 492 -17.75 16.17 -4.69
N ASP A 493 -17.70 16.21 -3.36
CA ASP A 493 -17.73 15.03 -2.48
C ASP A 493 -18.99 14.96 -1.61
N GLN A 494 -20.04 15.71 -1.98
CA GLN A 494 -21.37 15.70 -1.35
C GLN A 494 -22.38 14.88 -2.15
N VAL A 495 -22.13 14.66 -3.44
CA VAL A 495 -22.77 13.60 -4.23
C VAL A 495 -22.31 12.22 -3.73
N ASP A 496 -23.12 11.17 -3.88
CA ASP A 496 -22.86 9.78 -3.43
C ASP A 496 -21.71 9.07 -4.20
N ASP A 497 -20.54 9.72 -4.27
CA ASP A 497 -19.30 9.27 -4.89
C ASP A 497 -18.16 9.27 -3.86
N ASP A 498 -17.94 8.13 -3.20
CA ASP A 498 -16.85 8.01 -2.24
C ASP A 498 -15.45 8.00 -2.87
N ILE A 499 -15.32 7.84 -4.20
CA ILE A 499 -14.02 8.06 -4.86
C ILE A 499 -13.69 9.55 -4.78
N ALA A 500 -14.69 10.43 -4.94
CA ALA A 500 -14.53 11.86 -4.74
C ALA A 500 -14.21 12.18 -3.27
N THR A 501 -14.90 11.52 -2.32
CA THR A 501 -14.54 11.60 -0.89
C THR A 501 -13.11 11.12 -0.62
N ALA A 502 -12.63 10.06 -1.29
CA ALA A 502 -11.26 9.59 -1.15
C ALA A 502 -10.25 10.61 -1.69
N VAL A 503 -10.47 11.14 -2.89
CA VAL A 503 -9.69 12.22 -3.53
C VAL A 503 -9.65 13.46 -2.64
N MET A 504 -10.79 13.98 -2.22
CA MET A 504 -10.88 15.16 -1.36
C MET A 504 -10.26 14.90 0.02
N ASN A 505 -10.31 13.68 0.56
CA ASN A 505 -9.55 13.33 1.77
C ASN A 505 -8.02 13.39 1.56
N ARG A 506 -7.52 13.08 0.36
CA ARG A 506 -6.09 13.24 0.03
C ARG A 506 -5.73 14.70 -0.21
N LEU A 507 -6.53 15.44 -0.97
CA LEU A 507 -6.32 16.87 -1.24
C LEU A 507 -6.33 17.70 0.05
N ARG A 508 -7.33 17.52 0.91
CA ARG A 508 -7.41 18.24 2.21
C ARG A 508 -6.22 17.92 3.13
N LYS A 509 -5.61 16.73 3.03
CA LYS A 509 -4.39 16.35 3.79
C LYS A 509 -3.10 16.89 3.17
N ALA A 510 -3.06 16.97 1.83
CA ALA A 510 -1.96 17.59 1.11
C ALA A 510 -1.91 19.10 1.35
N ALA A 511 -3.06 19.79 1.28
CA ALA A 511 -3.22 21.24 1.31
C ALA A 511 -2.82 21.92 2.63
N GLU A 512 -1.96 22.94 2.51
CA GLU A 512 -1.69 23.96 3.54
C GLU A 512 -2.90 24.89 3.72
N ILE A 513 -3.50 25.32 2.60
CA ILE A 513 -4.55 26.33 2.55
C ILE A 513 -5.78 25.72 1.89
N ARG A 514 -6.96 25.97 2.47
CA ARG A 514 -8.27 25.55 1.94
C ARG A 514 -9.16 26.78 1.87
N LEU A 515 -9.78 27.00 0.71
CA LEU A 515 -10.62 28.15 0.38
C LEU A 515 -12.01 27.69 -0.01
#